data_AF-A0A517Z181-F1
#
_entry.id   AF-A0A517Z181-F1
#
_cell.length_a   1.000
_cell.length_b   1.000
_cell.length_c   1.000
_cell.angle_alpha   90.00
_cell.angle_beta   90.00
_cell.angle_gamma   90.00
#
_symmetry.space_group_name_H-M   'P 1'
#
loop_
_entity.id
_entity.type
_entity.pdbx_description
1 polymer ?
#
loop_
_entity_poly.entity_id
_entity_poly.type
_entity_poly.pdbx_seq_one_letter_code
_entity_poly.pdbx_strand_id
1 'polypeptide(L)'
;MSPRLLLTTLVLLATLTASPTHGEDARIRIVFFTPSDVAPPANCRQRMKEVVDYAQAYYGKWLTHWGYEPENVLPIDREEDGTPVIYFVKGDKPAASGAYDQVGIQGPIREQAISQYNIPRQSSTFWIFVYGTKLRASRGWGGHGDRNGNGLTLLVWHDDPGELLLDAPLAGGLADRINLKGYLHEFGHTMSLPHFGPLDGHDLGMSLMGPNARSYRSAKKNREERVYITPAVAAIIWKQPQMTGRFDPDPKMPKVEVPDFAARYDARGKQFILTGTLKSDLPAHSIVAIDLPAKGPDDYWKKAYASRLDEAGKFELAIDELSPSSGELKIVFCFDNGIFTGKGTGVGFRHAAVVPYAHAGGRYRIPAKQ
;
A
#
# COMPACT_ATOMS: atom_id res chain seq x y z
N MET A 1 59.68 43.83 39.78
CA MET A 1 58.35 43.20 39.82
C MET A 1 57.81 43.18 38.40
N SER A 2 57.65 42.00 37.80
CA SER A 2 56.98 41.83 36.50
C SER A 2 56.35 40.44 36.50
N PRO A 3 55.02 40.30 36.38
CA PRO A 3 54.38 39.00 36.39
C PRO A 3 54.41 38.39 34.98
N ARG A 4 54.73 37.10 34.91
CA ARG A 4 54.62 36.27 33.70
C ARG A 4 53.16 35.89 33.50
N LEU A 5 52.60 36.24 32.34
CA LEU A 5 51.29 35.77 31.88
C LEU A 5 51.49 34.37 31.26
N LEU A 6 50.91 33.33 31.85
CA LEU A 6 50.78 32.02 31.22
C LEU A 6 49.48 32.02 30.41
N LEU A 7 49.58 31.82 29.09
CA LEU A 7 48.42 31.62 28.21
C LEU A 7 48.16 30.11 28.12
N THR A 8 47.05 29.65 28.69
CA THR A 8 46.62 28.25 28.59
C THR A 8 45.67 28.12 27.40
N THR A 9 46.14 27.53 26.30
CA THR A 9 45.30 27.25 25.12
C THR A 9 44.47 26.01 25.38
N LEU A 10 43.16 26.17 25.57
CA LEU A 10 42.20 25.08 25.68
C LEU A 10 41.88 24.57 24.27
N VAL A 11 42.36 23.38 23.90
CA VAL A 11 41.98 22.71 22.65
C VAL A 11 40.66 21.99 22.88
N LEU A 12 39.58 22.50 22.29
CA LEU A 12 38.28 21.85 22.26
C LEU A 12 38.32 20.77 21.17
N LEU A 13 38.43 19.50 21.55
CA LEU A 13 38.22 18.38 20.62
C LEU A 13 36.71 18.28 20.34
N ALA A 14 36.28 18.76 19.17
CA ALA A 14 34.95 18.48 18.66
C ALA A 14 34.89 17.01 18.25
N THR A 15 34.19 16.18 19.03
CA THR A 15 33.81 14.84 18.61
C THR A 15 32.75 14.98 17.52
N LEU A 16 33.13 14.78 16.26
CA LEU A 16 32.17 14.52 15.18
C LEU A 16 31.46 13.20 15.49
N THR A 17 30.29 13.27 16.10
CA THR A 17 29.33 12.18 16.03
C THR A 17 28.85 12.12 14.58
N ALA A 18 29.31 11.13 13.83
CA ALA A 18 28.75 10.82 12.52
C ALA A 18 27.26 10.54 12.71
N SER A 19 26.41 11.43 12.20
CA SER A 19 24.99 11.13 12.02
C SER A 19 24.88 9.86 11.16
N PRO A 20 23.99 8.92 11.48
CA PRO A 20 23.74 7.80 10.59
C PRO A 20 23.40 8.36 9.21
N THR A 21 24.10 7.87 8.19
CA THR A 21 23.82 8.19 6.79
C THR A 21 22.40 7.74 6.51
N HIS A 22 21.43 8.65 6.59
CA HIS A 22 20.08 8.41 6.13
C HIS A 22 20.17 8.00 4.64
N GLY A 23 19.66 6.82 4.31
CA GLY A 23 19.46 6.43 2.91
C GLY A 23 18.59 7.47 2.21
N GLU A 24 18.74 7.62 0.89
CA GLU A 24 17.90 8.54 0.11
C GLU A 24 16.43 8.34 0.45
N ASP A 25 15.74 9.43 0.79
CA ASP A 25 14.32 9.38 1.14
C ASP A 25 13.50 8.66 0.07
N ALA A 26 12.47 7.93 0.51
CA ALA A 26 11.54 7.28 -0.37
C ALA A 26 10.70 8.29 -1.16
N ARG A 27 10.56 8.08 -2.46
CA ARG A 27 9.79 8.93 -3.36
C ARG A 27 8.95 8.12 -4.34
N ILE A 28 7.79 8.67 -4.69
CA ILE A 28 6.97 8.18 -5.79
C ILE A 28 7.31 8.98 -7.04
N ARG A 29 7.67 8.27 -8.10
CA ARG A 29 8.10 8.81 -9.39
C ARG A 29 6.95 8.70 -10.38
N ILE A 30 6.37 9.83 -10.76
CA ILE A 30 5.28 9.87 -11.75
C ILE A 30 5.89 9.83 -13.15
N VAL A 31 5.65 8.75 -13.89
CA VAL A 31 6.17 8.59 -15.26
C VAL A 31 5.01 8.62 -16.24
N PHE A 32 5.12 9.47 -17.27
CA PHE A 32 4.14 9.54 -18.34
C PHE A 32 4.78 9.09 -19.65
N PHE A 33 4.32 7.96 -20.17
CA PHE A 33 4.87 7.31 -21.36
C PHE A 33 3.98 7.50 -22.59
N THR A 34 4.60 7.83 -23.73
CA THR A 34 3.95 7.83 -25.04
C THR A 34 4.82 7.16 -26.11
N PRO A 35 4.23 6.59 -27.18
CA PRO A 35 4.96 6.22 -28.40
C PRO A 35 5.69 7.42 -29.05
N SER A 36 6.65 7.14 -29.93
CA SER A 36 7.52 8.16 -30.57
C SER A 36 6.77 9.24 -31.36
N ASP A 37 5.57 8.94 -31.86
CA ASP A 37 4.73 9.79 -32.71
C ASP A 37 3.51 10.34 -31.97
N VAL A 38 3.37 10.06 -30.67
CA VAL A 38 2.25 10.51 -29.84
C VAL A 38 2.71 11.61 -28.89
N ALA A 39 2.01 12.74 -28.93
CA ALA A 39 2.14 13.79 -27.92
C ALA A 39 1.25 13.49 -26.71
N PRO A 40 1.69 13.80 -25.47
CA PRO A 40 0.80 13.79 -24.31
C PRO A 40 -0.39 14.74 -24.51
N PRO A 41 -1.57 14.46 -23.90
CA PRO A 41 -2.72 15.36 -23.92
C PRO A 41 -2.37 16.74 -23.34
N ALA A 42 -2.93 17.81 -23.89
CA ALA A 42 -2.62 19.18 -23.45
C ALA A 42 -2.93 19.42 -21.96
N ASN A 43 -3.96 18.77 -21.42
CA ASN A 43 -4.35 18.86 -20.01
C ASN A 43 -3.65 17.84 -19.10
N CYS A 44 -2.68 17.05 -19.59
CA CYS A 44 -2.10 15.94 -18.83
C CYS A 44 -1.48 16.39 -17.50
N ARG A 45 -0.77 17.53 -17.49
CA ARG A 45 -0.15 18.09 -16.28
C ARG A 45 -1.20 18.43 -15.22
N GLN A 46 -2.24 19.16 -15.62
CA GLN A 46 -3.34 19.55 -14.73
C GLN A 46 -4.09 18.32 -14.19
N ARG A 47 -4.48 17.40 -15.06
CA ARG A 47 -5.17 16.17 -14.64
C ARG A 47 -4.28 15.30 -13.74
N MET A 48 -2.97 15.24 -13.98
CA MET A 48 -2.05 14.49 -13.13
C MET A 48 -1.95 15.12 -11.74
N LYS A 49 -1.93 16.45 -11.65
CA LYS A 49 -2.03 17.16 -10.37
C LYS A 49 -3.30 16.76 -9.63
N GLU A 50 -4.45 16.78 -10.30
CA GLU A 50 -5.73 16.37 -9.70
C GLU A 50 -5.69 14.91 -9.20
N VAL A 51 -5.16 13.98 -10.00
CA VAL A 51 -5.04 12.55 -9.64
C VAL A 51 -4.14 12.37 -8.41
N VAL A 52 -2.99 13.04 -8.37
CA VAL A 52 -2.03 12.97 -7.26
C VAL A 52 -2.62 13.59 -6.00
N ASP A 53 -3.22 14.77 -6.10
CA ASP A 53 -3.81 15.47 -4.96
C ASP A 53 -4.98 14.64 -4.39
N TYR A 54 -5.84 14.08 -5.26
CA TYR A 54 -6.88 13.14 -4.85
C TYR A 54 -6.32 11.92 -4.14
N ALA A 55 -5.27 11.28 -4.69
CA ALA A 55 -4.66 10.11 -4.08
C ALA A 55 -4.13 10.42 -2.67
N GLN A 56 -3.40 11.53 -2.51
CA GLN A 56 -2.89 11.95 -1.21
C GLN A 56 -4.01 12.22 -0.20
N ALA A 57 -5.04 12.97 -0.60
CA ALA A 57 -6.20 13.22 0.26
C ALA A 57 -6.93 11.92 0.63
N TYR A 58 -7.09 11.01 -0.34
CA TYR A 58 -7.79 9.74 -0.16
C TYR A 58 -7.06 8.82 0.84
N TYR A 59 -5.75 8.58 0.64
CA TYR A 59 -4.95 7.76 1.54
C TYR A 59 -4.86 8.40 2.93
N GLY A 60 -4.60 9.71 3.02
CA GLY A 60 -4.53 10.42 4.29
C GLY A 60 -5.84 10.36 5.08
N LYS A 61 -6.98 10.60 4.40
CA LYS A 61 -8.32 10.51 5.01
C LYS A 61 -8.56 9.15 5.65
N TRP A 62 -8.30 8.06 4.93
CA TRP A 62 -8.62 6.74 5.44
C TRP A 62 -7.62 6.21 6.48
N LEU A 63 -6.35 6.58 6.37
CA LEU A 63 -5.37 6.31 7.43
C LEU A 63 -5.80 6.98 8.75
N THR A 64 -6.11 8.27 8.69
CA THR A 64 -6.64 9.06 9.82
C THR A 64 -7.95 8.48 10.36
N HIS A 65 -8.89 8.10 9.48
CA HIS A 65 -10.17 7.50 9.86
C HIS A 65 -10.01 6.25 10.74
N TRP A 66 -8.96 5.45 10.48
CA TRP A 66 -8.66 4.25 11.26
C TRP A 66 -7.65 4.47 12.41
N GLY A 67 -7.29 5.72 12.71
CA GLY A 67 -6.37 6.06 13.79
C GLY A 67 -4.89 5.79 13.49
N TYR A 68 -4.51 5.74 12.21
CA TYR A 68 -3.14 5.58 11.74
C TYR A 68 -2.61 6.91 11.20
N GLU A 69 -2.26 7.83 12.08
CA GLU A 69 -1.81 9.19 11.69
C GLU A 69 -0.58 9.13 10.77
N PRO A 70 -0.71 9.47 9.48
CA PRO A 70 0.41 9.37 8.55
C PRO A 70 1.44 10.48 8.80
N GLU A 71 2.73 10.14 8.74
CA GLU A 71 3.81 11.14 8.78
C GLU A 71 3.87 11.93 7.47
N ASN A 72 3.67 11.24 6.36
CA ASN A 72 3.57 11.79 5.02
C ASN A 72 2.47 10.99 4.29
N VAL A 73 2.10 11.38 3.08
CA VAL A 73 1.19 10.57 2.27
C VAL A 73 1.67 10.65 0.84
N LEU A 74 2.12 9.52 0.30
CA LEU A 74 2.61 9.41 -1.07
C LEU A 74 3.64 10.52 -1.40
N PRO A 75 4.88 10.42 -0.89
CA PRO A 75 5.90 11.45 -1.03
C PRO A 75 6.28 11.63 -2.51
N ILE A 76 5.74 12.68 -3.13
CA ILE A 76 5.93 13.02 -4.54
C ILE A 76 6.62 14.37 -4.62
N ASP A 77 7.67 14.47 -5.44
CA ASP A 77 8.34 15.73 -5.70
C ASP A 77 7.41 16.67 -6.49
N ARG A 78 7.44 17.96 -6.16
CA ARG A 78 6.60 18.99 -6.79
C ARG A 78 7.46 20.12 -7.34
N GLU A 79 6.98 20.69 -8.45
CA GLU A 79 7.47 21.95 -9.01
C GLU A 79 7.07 23.14 -8.10
N GLU A 80 7.60 24.33 -8.37
CA GLU A 80 7.30 25.55 -7.60
C GLU A 80 5.80 25.91 -7.58
N ASP A 81 5.06 25.59 -8.65
CA ASP A 81 3.62 25.83 -8.76
C ASP A 81 2.76 24.77 -8.05
N GLY A 82 3.39 23.79 -7.40
CA GLY A 82 2.74 22.69 -6.70
C GLY A 82 2.22 21.58 -7.62
N THR A 83 2.53 21.59 -8.92
CA THR A 83 2.32 20.46 -9.83
C THR A 83 3.30 19.34 -9.49
N PRO A 84 2.89 18.05 -9.50
CA PRO A 84 3.84 16.97 -9.35
C PRO A 84 4.89 17.01 -10.47
N VAL A 85 6.13 16.66 -10.15
CA VAL A 85 7.17 16.42 -11.16
C VAL A 85 6.76 15.20 -11.99
N ILE A 86 6.65 15.38 -13.30
CA ILE A 86 6.26 14.33 -14.25
C ILE A 86 7.44 14.02 -15.16
N TYR A 87 7.91 12.79 -15.10
CA TYR A 87 8.97 12.29 -15.97
C TYR A 87 8.35 11.79 -17.29
N PHE A 88 8.45 12.59 -18.34
CA PHE A 88 7.96 12.22 -19.67
C PHE A 88 8.94 11.30 -20.37
N VAL A 89 8.49 10.11 -20.75
CA VAL A 89 9.30 9.09 -21.43
C VAL A 89 8.68 8.80 -22.80
N LYS A 90 9.51 8.79 -23.84
CA LYS A 90 9.07 8.53 -25.20
C LYS A 90 9.61 7.21 -25.70
N GLY A 91 8.74 6.38 -26.25
CA GLY A 91 9.13 5.16 -26.97
C GLY A 91 9.95 5.49 -28.21
N ASP A 92 10.74 4.52 -28.65
CA ASP A 92 11.53 4.54 -29.89
C ASP A 92 10.71 4.21 -31.15
N LYS A 93 9.53 3.60 -30.99
CA LYS A 93 8.65 3.17 -32.08
C LYS A 93 7.35 3.96 -32.14
N PRO A 94 6.72 4.08 -33.32
CA PRO A 94 5.41 4.71 -33.44
C PRO A 94 4.29 3.84 -32.87
N ALA A 95 3.16 4.45 -32.50
CA ALA A 95 2.00 3.75 -31.94
C ALA A 95 1.49 2.63 -32.87
N ALA A 96 1.53 2.87 -34.19
CA ALA A 96 1.11 1.91 -35.21
C ALA A 96 1.92 0.61 -35.21
N SER A 97 3.13 0.60 -34.63
CA SER A 97 3.96 -0.61 -34.52
C SER A 97 3.38 -1.68 -33.61
N GLY A 98 2.49 -1.30 -32.68
CA GLY A 98 1.93 -2.19 -31.65
C GLY A 98 2.94 -2.66 -30.59
N ALA A 99 4.16 -2.11 -30.59
CA ALA A 99 5.23 -2.53 -29.68
C ALA A 99 4.88 -2.33 -28.18
N TYR A 100 3.95 -1.41 -27.89
CA TYR A 100 3.54 -1.05 -26.53
C TYR A 100 2.10 -1.51 -26.20
N ASP A 101 1.51 -2.39 -27.01
CA ASP A 101 0.15 -2.89 -26.83
C ASP A 101 0.10 -4.15 -25.93
N GLN A 102 1.23 -4.54 -25.34
CA GLN A 102 1.39 -5.75 -24.54
C GLN A 102 1.71 -5.43 -23.07
N VAL A 103 1.42 -6.38 -22.19
CA VAL A 103 1.86 -6.36 -20.79
C VAL A 103 3.38 -6.49 -20.69
N GLY A 104 3.96 -5.98 -19.60
CA GLY A 104 5.39 -6.16 -19.31
C GLY A 104 6.29 -5.01 -19.78
N ILE A 105 5.73 -3.95 -20.40
CA ILE A 105 6.50 -2.78 -20.85
C ILE A 105 6.95 -1.85 -19.73
N GLN A 106 6.41 -2.00 -18.51
CA GLN A 106 6.74 -1.15 -17.36
C GLN A 106 8.20 -1.21 -16.93
N GLY A 107 8.84 -2.37 -17.06
CA GLY A 107 10.26 -2.54 -16.73
C GLY A 107 11.14 -1.69 -17.65
N PRO A 108 11.09 -1.90 -18.98
CA PRO A 108 11.78 -1.05 -19.95
C PRO A 108 11.51 0.45 -19.77
N ILE A 109 10.25 0.85 -19.54
CA ILE A 109 9.90 2.27 -19.31
C ILE A 109 10.58 2.80 -18.05
N ARG A 110 10.58 2.04 -16.95
CA ARG A 110 11.29 2.42 -15.71
C ARG A 110 12.79 2.61 -15.97
N GLU A 111 13.42 1.67 -16.65
CA GLU A 111 14.87 1.74 -16.93
C GLU A 111 15.22 2.95 -17.80
N GLN A 112 14.36 3.27 -18.77
CA GLN A 112 14.52 4.48 -19.58
C GLN A 112 14.36 5.75 -18.74
N ALA A 113 13.35 5.81 -17.85
CA ALA A 113 13.15 6.94 -16.95
C ALA A 113 14.35 7.16 -16.01
N ILE A 114 14.87 6.07 -15.42
CA ILE A 114 16.07 6.09 -14.57
C ILE A 114 17.25 6.70 -15.32
N SER A 115 17.52 6.21 -16.54
CA SER A 115 18.65 6.69 -17.35
C SER A 115 18.48 8.16 -17.77
N GLN A 116 17.30 8.52 -18.27
CA GLN A 116 17.02 9.85 -18.82
C GLN A 116 17.03 10.95 -17.75
N TYR A 117 16.58 10.65 -16.54
CA TYR A 117 16.37 11.63 -15.48
C TYR A 117 17.26 11.43 -14.24
N ASN A 118 18.21 10.48 -14.30
CA ASN A 118 19.08 10.12 -13.19
C ASN A 118 18.30 9.81 -11.90
N ILE A 119 17.20 9.07 -12.02
CA ILE A 119 16.35 8.69 -10.88
C ILE A 119 17.01 7.54 -10.12
N PRO A 120 17.15 7.60 -8.79
CA PRO A 120 17.63 6.47 -8.00
C PRO A 120 16.75 5.25 -8.17
N ARG A 121 17.36 4.08 -8.40
CA ARG A 121 16.59 2.84 -8.57
C ARG A 121 15.97 2.37 -7.26
N GLN A 122 16.77 2.37 -6.18
CA GLN A 122 16.26 2.13 -4.82
C GLN A 122 15.48 3.35 -4.35
N SER A 123 14.70 3.21 -3.28
CA SER A 123 13.85 4.26 -2.70
C SER A 123 12.78 4.86 -3.64
N SER A 124 12.70 4.43 -4.91
CA SER A 124 11.76 4.94 -5.90
C SER A 124 10.65 3.95 -6.23
N THR A 125 9.41 4.36 -5.96
CA THR A 125 8.20 3.69 -6.45
C THR A 125 7.71 4.37 -7.73
N PHE A 126 7.63 3.63 -8.84
CA PHE A 126 7.26 4.17 -10.15
C PHE A 126 5.76 4.03 -10.42
N TRP A 127 5.09 5.17 -10.56
CA TRP A 127 3.68 5.26 -10.94
C TRP A 127 3.59 5.60 -12.43
N ILE A 128 3.56 4.57 -13.29
CA ILE A 128 3.65 4.75 -14.75
C ILE A 128 2.26 4.83 -15.38
N PHE A 129 2.05 5.86 -16.17
CA PHE A 129 0.86 6.08 -17.00
C PHE A 129 1.25 6.04 -18.48
N VAL A 130 0.51 5.26 -19.27
CA VAL A 130 0.73 5.06 -20.71
C VAL A 130 -0.41 5.69 -21.49
N TYR A 131 -0.09 6.45 -22.54
CA TYR A 131 -1.07 7.06 -23.42
C TYR A 131 -0.77 6.77 -24.90
N GLY A 132 -1.84 6.67 -25.71
CA GLY A 132 -1.72 6.45 -27.16
C GLY A 132 -1.36 5.03 -27.59
N THR A 133 -1.66 4.03 -26.75
CA THR A 133 -1.48 2.59 -27.07
C THR A 133 -2.84 1.89 -27.14
N LYS A 134 -2.89 0.67 -27.67
CA LYS A 134 -4.09 -0.20 -27.65
C LYS A 134 -4.18 -1.04 -26.37
N LEU A 135 -3.27 -0.81 -25.42
CA LEU A 135 -3.29 -1.48 -24.13
C LEU A 135 -4.61 -1.17 -23.41
N ARG A 136 -5.35 -2.20 -23.01
CA ARG A 136 -6.63 -2.04 -22.31
C ARG A 136 -6.43 -2.16 -20.81
N ALA A 137 -7.15 -1.36 -20.03
CA ALA A 137 -7.11 -1.42 -18.58
C ALA A 137 -7.37 -2.82 -18.00
N SER A 138 -8.26 -3.59 -18.61
CA SER A 138 -8.59 -4.97 -18.18
C SER A 138 -7.51 -6.03 -18.43
N ARG A 139 -6.41 -5.68 -19.13
CA ARG A 139 -5.33 -6.62 -19.46
C ARG A 139 -3.94 -6.06 -19.22
N GLY A 140 -3.79 -4.74 -19.21
CA GLY A 140 -2.50 -4.04 -19.18
C GLY A 140 -2.09 -3.47 -17.83
N TRP A 141 -2.99 -3.49 -16.85
CA TRP A 141 -2.72 -2.92 -15.55
C TRP A 141 -2.03 -3.95 -14.66
N GLY A 142 -1.09 -3.47 -13.86
CA GLY A 142 -0.39 -4.30 -12.91
C GLY A 142 0.50 -3.47 -12.02
N GLY A 143 0.33 -3.64 -10.72
CA GLY A 143 1.26 -3.18 -9.70
C GLY A 143 2.02 -4.35 -9.06
N HIS A 144 3.30 -4.14 -8.79
CA HIS A 144 4.06 -4.98 -7.88
C HIS A 144 5.05 -4.10 -7.14
N GLY A 145 5.42 -4.50 -5.93
CA GLY A 145 6.50 -3.85 -5.20
C GLY A 145 7.10 -4.80 -4.19
N ASP A 146 8.22 -4.36 -3.63
CA ASP A 146 8.93 -5.07 -2.59
C ASP A 146 9.19 -4.15 -1.39
N ARG A 147 9.79 -4.74 -0.36
CA ARG A 147 10.18 -4.06 0.87
C ARG A 147 11.22 -2.95 0.68
N ASN A 148 11.90 -2.90 -0.47
CA ASN A 148 12.96 -1.92 -0.76
C ASN A 148 12.40 -0.67 -1.45
N GLY A 149 11.08 -0.50 -1.46
CA GLY A 149 10.44 0.63 -2.13
C GLY A 149 10.46 0.55 -3.65
N ASN A 150 10.85 -0.59 -4.24
CA ASN A 150 10.90 -0.81 -5.70
C ASN A 150 9.52 -1.11 -6.28
N GLY A 151 8.53 -0.29 -5.91
CA GLY A 151 7.19 -0.35 -6.46
C GLY A 151 7.18 0.00 -7.95
N LEU A 152 6.37 -0.68 -8.72
CA LEU A 152 6.18 -0.43 -10.14
C LEU A 152 4.73 -0.71 -10.50
N THR A 153 4.04 0.30 -11.03
CA THR A 153 2.72 0.14 -11.64
C THR A 153 2.77 0.42 -13.13
N LEU A 154 1.84 -0.17 -13.88
CA LEU A 154 1.48 0.26 -15.23
C LEU A 154 0.01 0.60 -15.31
N LEU A 155 -0.32 1.80 -15.78
CA LEU A 155 -1.69 2.28 -15.94
C LEU A 155 -1.88 2.82 -17.35
N VAL A 156 -3.14 2.79 -17.81
CA VAL A 156 -3.56 3.41 -19.07
C VAL A 156 -4.18 4.74 -18.72
N TRP A 157 -3.65 5.81 -19.31
CA TRP A 157 -4.15 7.17 -19.10
C TRP A 157 -5.51 7.37 -19.75
N HIS A 158 -6.41 8.02 -19.02
CA HIS A 158 -7.74 8.41 -19.48
C HIS A 158 -7.82 9.94 -19.59
N ASP A 159 -8.08 10.45 -20.80
CA ASP A 159 -8.14 11.87 -21.13
C ASP A 159 -9.57 12.43 -21.18
N ASP A 160 -10.53 11.73 -20.59
CA ASP A 160 -11.93 12.18 -20.46
C ASP A 160 -12.01 13.62 -19.92
N PRO A 161 -12.83 14.49 -20.52
CA PRO A 161 -12.95 15.88 -20.08
C PRO A 161 -13.69 16.00 -18.74
N GLY A 162 -13.45 17.12 -18.06
CA GLY A 162 -14.05 17.47 -16.78
C GLY A 162 -13.01 17.70 -15.68
N GLU A 163 -13.50 18.11 -14.52
CA GLU A 163 -12.70 18.37 -13.32
C GLU A 163 -12.83 17.19 -12.34
N LEU A 164 -11.70 16.76 -11.78
CA LEU A 164 -11.67 15.77 -10.71
C LEU A 164 -11.69 16.50 -9.37
N LEU A 165 -12.86 16.51 -8.71
CA LEU A 165 -13.03 17.13 -7.40
C LEU A 165 -12.43 16.25 -6.31
N LEU A 166 -11.74 16.87 -5.35
CA LEU A 166 -11.01 16.18 -4.28
C LEU A 166 -11.92 15.37 -3.32
N ASP A 167 -13.15 15.84 -3.14
CA ASP A 167 -14.15 15.26 -2.24
C ASP A 167 -15.17 14.35 -2.95
N ALA A 168 -15.08 14.23 -4.28
CA ALA A 168 -15.96 13.35 -5.04
C ALA A 168 -15.80 11.88 -4.62
N PRO A 169 -16.88 11.08 -4.61
CA PRO A 169 -16.78 9.64 -4.42
C PRO A 169 -15.81 9.01 -5.43
N LEU A 170 -14.91 8.13 -4.97
CA LEU A 170 -13.86 7.53 -5.81
C LEU A 170 -14.42 6.68 -6.97
N ALA A 171 -15.62 6.15 -6.81
CA ALA A 171 -16.35 5.48 -7.88
C ALA A 171 -17.58 6.30 -8.34
N GLY A 172 -17.54 7.62 -8.22
CA GLY A 172 -18.57 8.53 -8.75
C GLY A 172 -18.02 9.47 -9.83
N GLY A 173 -18.92 10.10 -10.59
CA GLY A 173 -18.60 11.22 -11.48
C GLY A 173 -17.43 10.96 -12.45
N LEU A 174 -16.48 11.89 -12.52
CA LEU A 174 -15.29 11.74 -13.37
C LEU A 174 -14.34 10.66 -12.85
N ALA A 175 -14.19 10.50 -11.53
CA ALA A 175 -13.31 9.50 -10.92
C ALA A 175 -13.63 8.07 -11.38
N ASP A 176 -14.93 7.73 -11.50
CA ASP A 176 -15.36 6.43 -12.03
C ASP A 176 -15.07 6.29 -13.55
N ARG A 177 -15.32 7.36 -14.33
CA ARG A 177 -15.11 7.34 -15.78
C ARG A 177 -13.65 7.12 -16.16
N ILE A 178 -12.72 7.75 -15.44
CA ILE A 178 -11.27 7.56 -15.62
C ILE A 178 -10.73 6.35 -14.85
N ASN A 179 -11.59 5.57 -14.21
CA ASN A 179 -11.23 4.41 -13.40
C ASN A 179 -10.16 4.72 -12.32
N LEU A 180 -10.30 5.85 -11.62
CA LEU A 180 -9.37 6.30 -10.58
C LEU A 180 -9.26 5.28 -9.45
N LYS A 181 -10.35 4.58 -9.08
CA LYS A 181 -10.29 3.45 -8.14
C LYS A 181 -9.22 2.44 -8.57
N GLY A 182 -9.20 2.08 -9.85
CA GLY A 182 -8.23 1.10 -10.33
C GLY A 182 -6.81 1.69 -10.37
N TYR A 183 -6.62 2.98 -10.65
CA TYR A 183 -5.29 3.63 -10.53
C TYR A 183 -4.74 3.45 -9.12
N LEU A 184 -5.57 3.74 -8.11
CA LEU A 184 -5.18 3.62 -6.70
C LEU A 184 -5.05 2.15 -6.26
N HIS A 185 -5.82 1.23 -6.85
CA HIS A 185 -5.74 -0.22 -6.58
C HIS A 185 -4.40 -0.79 -7.01
N GLU A 186 -3.98 -0.53 -8.26
CA GLU A 186 -2.70 -1.01 -8.77
C GLU A 186 -1.54 -0.36 -8.02
N PHE A 187 -1.68 0.93 -7.68
CA PHE A 187 -0.72 1.59 -6.80
C PHE A 187 -0.63 0.89 -5.43
N GLY A 188 -1.76 0.44 -4.87
CA GLY A 188 -1.80 -0.36 -3.65
C GLY A 188 -0.90 -1.60 -3.69
N HIS A 189 -0.82 -2.29 -4.83
CA HIS A 189 0.05 -3.45 -4.98
C HIS A 189 1.55 -3.13 -4.90
N THR A 190 1.96 -1.87 -5.12
CA THR A 190 3.35 -1.44 -4.88
C THR A 190 3.74 -1.49 -3.40
N MET A 191 2.76 -1.43 -2.50
CA MET A 191 2.94 -1.51 -1.04
C MET A 191 2.74 -2.95 -0.53
N SER A 192 2.94 -3.94 -1.40
CA SER A 192 2.77 -5.38 -1.09
C SER A 192 1.35 -5.77 -0.61
N LEU A 193 0.34 -4.98 -0.97
CA LEU A 193 -1.04 -5.26 -0.60
C LEU A 193 -1.61 -6.40 -1.46
N PRO A 194 -2.19 -7.46 -0.87
CA PRO A 194 -3.04 -8.39 -1.61
C PRO A 194 -4.44 -7.80 -1.80
N HIS A 195 -5.34 -8.58 -2.38
CA HIS A 195 -6.74 -8.21 -2.45
C HIS A 195 -7.42 -8.34 -1.08
N PHE A 196 -8.22 -7.32 -0.75
CA PHE A 196 -9.05 -7.27 0.45
C PHE A 196 -10.43 -6.77 0.09
N GLY A 197 -11.43 -7.63 0.24
CA GLY A 197 -12.83 -7.29 0.11
C GLY A 197 -13.33 -6.39 1.24
N PRO A 198 -14.51 -5.78 1.05
CA PRO A 198 -15.13 -4.97 2.08
C PRO A 198 -15.68 -5.86 3.20
N LEU A 199 -15.59 -5.36 4.44
CA LEU A 199 -16.41 -5.83 5.55
C LEU A 199 -17.78 -5.15 5.45
N ASP A 200 -18.85 -5.96 5.49
CA ASP A 200 -20.23 -5.49 5.38
C ASP A 200 -20.63 -4.63 6.59
N GLY A 201 -20.14 -4.98 7.79
CA GLY A 201 -20.42 -4.31 9.05
C GLY A 201 -19.86 -2.89 9.16
N HIS A 202 -18.93 -2.50 8.27
CA HIS A 202 -18.43 -1.13 8.21
C HIS A 202 -19.42 -0.16 7.53
N ASP A 203 -20.24 -0.64 6.57
CA ASP A 203 -21.10 0.22 5.74
C ASP A 203 -20.38 1.43 5.09
N LEU A 204 -19.15 1.20 4.59
CA LEU A 204 -18.33 2.22 3.92
C LEU A 204 -18.25 2.03 2.39
N GLY A 205 -19.04 1.11 1.85
CA GLY A 205 -19.08 0.79 0.44
C GLY A 205 -18.01 -0.22 0.02
N MET A 206 -17.41 0.01 -1.16
CA MET A 206 -16.38 -0.87 -1.72
C MET A 206 -15.04 -0.72 -0.99
N SER A 207 -14.25 -1.77 -0.86
CA SER A 207 -12.85 -1.62 -0.46
C SER A 207 -11.98 -1.26 -1.68
N LEU A 208 -10.91 -0.48 -1.46
CA LEU A 208 -9.94 -0.12 -2.50
C LEU A 208 -9.35 -1.37 -3.16
N MET A 209 -8.81 -2.27 -2.32
CA MET A 209 -8.16 -3.52 -2.73
C MET A 209 -9.15 -4.66 -3.02
N GLY A 210 -10.46 -4.39 -3.05
CA GLY A 210 -11.49 -5.37 -3.36
C GLY A 210 -12.02 -5.22 -4.78
N PRO A 211 -13.27 -5.65 -5.04
CA PRO A 211 -13.81 -5.71 -6.40
C PRO A 211 -13.83 -4.33 -7.06
N ASN A 212 -13.72 -4.31 -8.39
CA ASN A 212 -13.97 -3.08 -9.15
C ASN A 212 -15.43 -2.64 -9.01
N ALA A 213 -15.72 -1.38 -9.36
CA ALA A 213 -17.04 -0.78 -9.16
C ALA A 213 -18.16 -1.53 -9.89
N ARG A 214 -17.90 -1.97 -11.13
CA ARG A 214 -18.87 -2.76 -11.91
C ARG A 214 -19.20 -4.08 -11.23
N SER A 215 -18.19 -4.86 -10.83
CA SER A 215 -18.38 -6.16 -10.18
C SER A 215 -19.10 -6.01 -8.85
N TYR A 216 -18.74 -5.02 -8.03
CA TYR A 216 -19.39 -4.76 -6.75
C TYR A 216 -20.88 -4.41 -6.92
N ARG A 217 -21.18 -3.43 -7.78
CA ARG A 217 -22.57 -2.99 -8.07
C ARG A 217 -23.42 -4.12 -8.61
N SER A 218 -22.86 -4.96 -9.48
CA SER A 218 -23.54 -6.14 -9.99
C SER A 218 -23.85 -7.15 -8.89
N ALA A 219 -22.89 -7.42 -8.00
CA ALA A 219 -23.06 -8.38 -6.91
C ALA A 219 -24.05 -7.89 -5.84
N LYS A 220 -23.97 -6.61 -5.46
CA LYS A 220 -24.82 -5.99 -4.44
C LYS A 220 -26.13 -5.42 -5.00
N LYS A 221 -26.30 -5.42 -6.32
CA LYS A 221 -27.47 -4.85 -7.04
C LYS A 221 -27.77 -3.42 -6.63
N ASN A 222 -26.72 -2.58 -6.57
CA ASN A 222 -26.82 -1.18 -6.13
C ASN A 222 -26.04 -0.23 -7.06
N ARG A 223 -26.01 1.05 -6.68
CA ARG A 223 -25.22 2.12 -7.34
C ARG A 223 -24.18 2.68 -6.37
N GLU A 224 -23.51 1.82 -5.60
CA GLU A 224 -22.50 2.28 -4.65
C GLU A 224 -21.38 3.06 -5.37
N GLU A 225 -20.99 4.19 -4.80
CA GLU A 225 -19.91 5.04 -5.29
C GLU A 225 -18.81 5.25 -4.23
N ARG A 226 -19.10 4.92 -2.97
CA ARG A 226 -18.15 5.02 -1.87
C ARG A 226 -17.12 3.90 -1.98
N VAL A 227 -15.85 4.28 -1.82
CA VAL A 227 -14.72 3.34 -1.77
C VAL A 227 -13.84 3.71 -0.59
N TYR A 228 -13.47 2.74 0.24
CA TYR A 228 -12.65 2.93 1.43
C TYR A 228 -11.41 2.06 1.47
N ILE A 229 -10.41 2.48 2.23
CA ILE A 229 -9.27 1.64 2.61
C ILE A 229 -9.68 0.84 3.84
N THR A 230 -9.52 -0.48 3.85
CA THR A 230 -9.87 -1.31 5.03
C THR A 230 -8.88 -1.06 6.18
N PRO A 231 -9.25 -1.32 7.45
CA PRO A 231 -8.31 -1.19 8.58
C PRO A 231 -7.08 -2.09 8.43
N ALA A 232 -7.21 -3.25 7.77
CA ALA A 232 -6.09 -4.12 7.42
C ALA A 232 -5.11 -3.47 6.45
N VAL A 233 -5.60 -2.80 5.40
CA VAL A 233 -4.73 -2.03 4.50
C VAL A 233 -4.06 -0.89 5.26
N ALA A 234 -4.83 -0.11 6.01
CA ALA A 234 -4.32 1.03 6.78
C ALA A 234 -3.18 0.61 7.72
N ALA A 235 -3.37 -0.50 8.45
CA ALA A 235 -2.33 -1.08 9.29
C ALA A 235 -1.07 -1.45 8.49
N ILE A 236 -1.20 -2.12 7.35
CA ILE A 236 -0.02 -2.60 6.58
C ILE A 236 0.80 -1.44 6.01
N ILE A 237 0.16 -0.40 5.48
CA ILE A 237 0.88 0.66 4.74
C ILE A 237 1.41 1.78 5.64
N TRP A 238 0.87 1.94 6.85
CA TRP A 238 1.12 3.12 7.69
C TRP A 238 2.61 3.46 7.88
N LYS A 239 3.45 2.44 8.03
CA LYS A 239 4.89 2.58 8.27
C LYS A 239 5.74 2.24 7.04
N GLN A 240 5.13 2.04 5.88
CA GLN A 240 5.87 1.76 4.66
C GLN A 240 6.49 3.03 4.06
N PRO A 241 7.57 2.90 3.27
CA PRO A 241 8.26 4.04 2.64
C PRO A 241 7.35 4.98 1.85
N GLN A 242 6.29 4.46 1.22
CA GLN A 242 5.31 5.24 0.45
C GLN A 242 4.38 6.09 1.34
N MET A 243 4.37 5.88 2.65
CA MET A 243 3.60 6.67 3.63
C MET A 243 4.51 7.45 4.59
N THR A 244 5.76 7.05 4.78
CA THR A 244 6.68 7.77 5.67
C THR A 244 7.61 8.70 4.92
N GLY A 245 7.90 8.43 3.64
CA GLY A 245 9.00 9.07 2.92
C GLY A 245 10.38 8.62 3.38
N ARG A 246 10.47 7.66 4.31
CA ARG A 246 11.73 7.15 4.83
C ARG A 246 12.07 5.83 4.16
N PHE A 247 13.34 5.69 3.79
CA PHE A 247 13.84 4.46 3.19
C PHE A 247 14.99 3.91 4.03
N ASP A 248 14.88 2.63 4.37
CA ASP A 248 15.97 1.83 4.91
C ASP A 248 16.32 0.78 3.84
N PRO A 249 17.54 0.77 3.29
CA PRO A 249 17.95 -0.24 2.31
C PRO A 249 18.16 -1.63 2.93
N ASP A 250 18.31 -1.73 4.25
CA ASP A 250 18.50 -2.99 4.96
C ASP A 250 17.69 -3.06 6.28
N PRO A 251 16.35 -3.01 6.20
CA PRO A 251 15.51 -3.02 7.39
C PRO A 251 15.69 -4.34 8.15
N LYS A 252 16.01 -4.22 9.44
CA LYS A 252 16.13 -5.36 10.34
C LYS A 252 14.84 -6.18 10.37
N MET A 253 14.94 -7.48 10.08
CA MET A 253 13.83 -8.41 10.22
C MET A 253 13.46 -8.60 11.71
N PRO A 254 12.21 -8.40 12.12
CA PRO A 254 11.79 -8.59 13.51
C PRO A 254 11.73 -10.07 13.88
N LYS A 255 12.09 -10.38 15.13
CA LYS A 255 11.78 -11.68 15.76
C LYS A 255 10.31 -11.70 16.15
N VAL A 256 9.64 -12.85 16.02
CA VAL A 256 8.21 -12.97 16.32
C VAL A 256 7.96 -14.19 17.18
N GLU A 257 7.50 -13.97 18.41
CA GLU A 257 7.04 -15.00 19.33
C GLU A 257 5.73 -14.57 19.98
N VAL A 258 4.79 -15.50 20.16
CA VAL A 258 3.49 -15.24 20.82
C VAL A 258 3.21 -16.39 21.81
N PRO A 259 3.86 -16.40 22.99
CA PRO A 259 3.88 -17.57 23.88
C PRO A 259 2.50 -17.93 24.45
N ASP A 260 1.62 -16.95 24.57
CA ASP A 260 0.27 -17.02 25.14
C ASP A 260 -0.83 -16.89 24.07
N PHE A 261 -0.52 -17.23 22.80
CA PHE A 261 -1.51 -17.19 21.73
C PHE A 261 -2.72 -18.07 22.07
N ALA A 262 -3.90 -17.47 22.02
CA ALA A 262 -5.17 -18.13 22.17
C ALA A 262 -6.15 -17.64 21.11
N ALA A 263 -7.01 -18.56 20.67
CA ALA A 263 -8.03 -18.26 19.70
C ALA A 263 -9.30 -19.02 20.07
N ARG A 264 -10.40 -18.28 20.20
CA ARG A 264 -11.67 -18.82 20.70
C ARG A 264 -12.83 -18.36 19.85
N TYR A 265 -13.81 -19.24 19.64
CA TYR A 265 -15.08 -18.85 19.03
C TYR A 265 -16.03 -18.32 20.12
N ASP A 266 -16.46 -17.08 20.00
CA ASP A 266 -17.55 -16.51 20.77
C ASP A 266 -18.88 -16.76 20.05
N ALA A 267 -19.65 -17.72 20.54
CA ALA A 267 -20.95 -18.07 19.96
C ALA A 267 -22.01 -16.96 20.11
N ARG A 268 -21.88 -16.06 21.10
CA ARG A 268 -22.84 -14.97 21.30
C ARG A 268 -22.61 -13.86 20.28
N GLY A 269 -21.36 -13.44 20.12
CA GLY A 269 -20.95 -12.48 19.10
C GLY A 269 -20.82 -13.05 17.69
N LYS A 270 -20.88 -14.38 17.53
CA LYS A 270 -20.63 -15.10 16.26
C LYS A 270 -19.28 -14.76 15.64
N GLN A 271 -18.25 -14.63 16.46
CA GLN A 271 -16.94 -14.13 16.06
C GLN A 271 -15.82 -15.04 16.59
N PHE A 272 -14.70 -15.10 15.87
CA PHE A 272 -13.44 -15.53 16.48
C PHE A 272 -12.79 -14.35 17.19
N ILE A 273 -12.29 -14.62 18.39
CA ILE A 273 -11.43 -13.70 19.13
C ILE A 273 -10.04 -14.32 19.21
N LEU A 274 -9.06 -13.65 18.62
CA LEU A 274 -7.65 -13.98 18.74
C LEU A 274 -7.01 -13.07 19.78
N THR A 275 -6.28 -13.65 20.73
CA THR A 275 -5.57 -12.92 21.78
C THR A 275 -4.15 -13.44 21.93
N GLY A 276 -3.27 -12.58 22.40
CA GLY A 276 -1.92 -12.97 22.80
C GLY A 276 -1.06 -11.75 23.05
N THR A 277 0.21 -11.99 23.34
CA THR A 277 1.23 -10.98 23.58
C THR A 277 2.39 -11.23 22.62
N LEU A 278 2.58 -10.32 21.68
CA LEU A 278 3.75 -10.35 20.80
C LEU A 278 5.02 -10.04 21.61
N LYS A 279 5.99 -10.95 21.54
CA LYS A 279 7.37 -10.71 21.94
C LYS A 279 8.22 -10.54 20.69
N SER A 280 8.85 -9.38 20.58
CA SER A 280 9.71 -9.01 19.45
C SER A 280 10.85 -8.13 19.94
N ASP A 281 11.92 -8.08 19.14
CA ASP A 281 13.06 -7.19 19.32
C ASP A 281 12.93 -5.88 18.52
N LEU A 282 11.75 -5.63 17.95
CA LEU A 282 11.34 -4.38 17.32
C LEU A 282 9.89 -4.03 17.72
N PRO A 283 9.55 -2.73 17.84
CA PRO A 283 8.19 -2.31 18.14
C PRO A 283 7.24 -2.64 16.99
N ALA A 284 6.09 -3.20 17.36
CA ALA A 284 4.98 -3.49 16.46
C ALA A 284 3.75 -2.71 16.88
N HIS A 285 2.92 -2.35 15.90
CA HIS A 285 1.79 -1.47 16.14
C HIS A 285 0.44 -2.12 15.88
N SER A 286 0.38 -3.14 15.01
CA SER A 286 -0.88 -3.81 14.64
C SER A 286 -0.71 -5.30 14.38
N ILE A 287 -1.78 -6.04 14.61
CA ILE A 287 -1.99 -7.40 14.09
C ILE A 287 -2.99 -7.32 12.94
N VAL A 288 -2.75 -8.08 11.88
CA VAL A 288 -3.66 -8.24 10.74
C VAL A 288 -3.91 -9.72 10.48
N ALA A 289 -5.17 -10.08 10.24
CA ALA A 289 -5.56 -11.43 9.85
C ALA A 289 -6.36 -11.42 8.54
N ILE A 290 -6.09 -12.36 7.64
CA ILE A 290 -6.89 -12.61 6.43
C ILE A 290 -7.64 -13.93 6.58
N ASP A 291 -8.94 -13.91 6.29
CA ASP A 291 -9.77 -15.10 6.12
C ASP A 291 -9.54 -15.75 4.75
N LEU A 292 -9.03 -17.00 4.76
CA LEU A 292 -8.84 -17.84 3.58
C LEU A 292 -9.70 -19.11 3.69
N PRO A 293 -10.99 -19.02 3.34
CA PRO A 293 -11.87 -20.18 3.35
C PRO A 293 -11.51 -21.17 2.23
N ALA A 294 -11.62 -22.47 2.51
CA ALA A 294 -11.42 -23.54 1.54
C ALA A 294 -12.46 -23.51 0.40
N LYS A 295 -13.66 -23.01 0.71
CA LYS A 295 -14.70 -22.68 -0.27
C LYS A 295 -15.23 -21.30 0.08
N GLY A 296 -15.16 -20.37 -0.85
CA GLY A 296 -15.54 -19.01 -0.55
C GLY A 296 -15.57 -18.14 -1.81
N PRO A 297 -15.72 -16.84 -1.60
CA PRO A 297 -15.80 -15.90 -2.71
C PRO A 297 -14.42 -15.75 -3.38
N ASP A 298 -14.40 -15.09 -4.53
CA ASP A 298 -13.14 -14.82 -5.23
C ASP A 298 -12.18 -13.96 -4.39
N ASP A 299 -10.92 -13.86 -4.84
CA ASP A 299 -9.85 -13.16 -4.13
C ASP A 299 -10.20 -11.71 -3.77
N TYR A 300 -11.00 -11.02 -4.57
CA TYR A 300 -11.38 -9.63 -4.33
C TYR A 300 -12.38 -9.46 -3.18
N TRP A 301 -12.99 -10.55 -2.70
CA TRP A 301 -13.94 -10.53 -1.59
C TRP A 301 -13.40 -11.17 -0.31
N LYS A 302 -12.11 -11.55 -0.29
CA LYS A 302 -11.45 -12.06 0.91
C LYS A 302 -11.44 -11.01 2.00
N LYS A 303 -11.86 -11.37 3.19
CA LYS A 303 -12.00 -10.44 4.32
C LYS A 303 -10.72 -10.39 5.13
N ALA A 304 -10.37 -9.19 5.57
CA ALA A 304 -9.21 -8.96 6.41
C ALA A 304 -9.56 -8.02 7.57
N TYR A 305 -8.95 -8.30 8.71
CA TYR A 305 -9.24 -7.71 10.01
C TYR A 305 -7.95 -7.17 10.59
N ALA A 306 -8.03 -6.10 11.38
CA ALA A 306 -6.88 -5.55 12.07
C ALA A 306 -7.24 -5.04 13.46
N SER A 307 -6.25 -5.07 14.35
CA SER A 307 -6.34 -4.49 15.69
C SER A 307 -4.99 -3.92 16.08
N ARG A 308 -5.00 -2.93 16.98
CA ARG A 308 -3.78 -2.32 17.52
C ARG A 308 -3.17 -3.24 18.59
N LEU A 309 -1.85 -3.22 18.68
CA LEU A 309 -1.15 -3.72 19.86
C LEU A 309 -1.07 -2.60 20.90
N ASP A 310 -1.11 -2.97 22.17
CA ASP A 310 -0.72 -2.06 23.24
C ASP A 310 0.82 -1.98 23.38
N GLU A 311 1.31 -1.11 24.28
CA GLU A 311 2.74 -0.91 24.53
C GLU A 311 3.47 -2.18 25.02
N ALA A 312 2.73 -3.13 25.61
CA ALA A 312 3.27 -4.42 26.07
C ALA A 312 3.26 -5.50 24.97
N GLY A 313 2.75 -5.17 23.78
CA GLY A 313 2.59 -6.07 22.63
C GLY A 313 1.33 -6.94 22.71
N LYS A 314 0.42 -6.67 23.66
CA LYS A 314 -0.83 -7.42 23.79
C LYS A 314 -1.80 -7.01 22.69
N PHE A 315 -2.53 -7.99 22.16
CA PHE A 315 -3.57 -7.76 21.17
C PHE A 315 -4.84 -8.55 21.50
N GLU A 316 -5.96 -8.02 21.03
CA GLU A 316 -7.23 -8.71 20.88
C GLU A 316 -7.80 -8.36 19.51
N LEU A 317 -8.02 -9.38 18.67
CA LEU A 317 -8.53 -9.24 17.31
C LEU A 317 -9.83 -10.02 17.16
N ALA A 318 -10.91 -9.29 16.88
CA ALA A 318 -12.20 -9.86 16.52
C ALA A 318 -12.29 -10.15 15.01
N ILE A 319 -12.90 -11.27 14.68
CA ILE A 319 -13.15 -11.74 13.31
C ILE A 319 -14.61 -12.20 13.26
N ASP A 320 -15.47 -11.33 12.74
CA ASP A 320 -16.92 -11.37 12.89
C ASP A 320 -17.69 -11.63 11.59
N GLU A 321 -16.98 -11.70 10.46
CA GLU A 321 -17.57 -11.83 9.12
C GLU A 321 -17.03 -13.03 8.32
N LEU A 322 -16.64 -14.10 9.02
CA LEU A 322 -16.11 -15.33 8.42
C LEU A 322 -17.01 -15.92 7.35
N SER A 323 -16.38 -16.41 6.29
CA SER A 323 -17.07 -17.23 5.29
C SER A 323 -17.53 -18.57 5.91
N PRO A 324 -18.75 -19.07 5.60
CA PRO A 324 -19.31 -20.30 6.18
C PRO A 324 -18.66 -21.58 5.62
N SER A 325 -17.35 -21.70 5.76
CA SER A 325 -16.50 -22.76 5.26
C SER A 325 -15.30 -22.95 6.18
N SER A 326 -14.77 -24.16 6.29
CA SER A 326 -13.47 -24.36 6.94
C SER A 326 -12.38 -23.62 6.16
N GLY A 327 -11.27 -23.28 6.80
CA GLY A 327 -10.20 -22.56 6.15
C GLY A 327 -9.04 -22.26 7.07
N GLU A 328 -8.31 -21.21 6.73
CA GLU A 328 -7.17 -20.74 7.47
C GLU A 328 -7.22 -19.23 7.67
N LEU A 329 -6.79 -18.79 8.84
CA LEU A 329 -6.43 -17.39 9.08
C LEU A 329 -4.93 -17.23 8.86
N LYS A 330 -4.55 -16.32 7.95
CA LYS A 330 -3.15 -15.88 7.84
C LYS A 330 -2.93 -14.62 8.64
N ILE A 331 -2.04 -14.70 9.63
CA ILE A 331 -1.78 -13.65 10.60
C ILE A 331 -0.39 -13.05 10.37
N VAL A 332 -0.32 -11.73 10.38
CA VAL A 332 0.92 -10.95 10.35
C VAL A 332 0.86 -9.85 11.43
N PHE A 333 2.03 -9.46 11.91
CA PHE A 333 2.22 -8.27 12.75
C PHE A 333 2.89 -7.19 11.89
N CYS A 334 2.47 -5.94 12.05
CA CYS A 334 3.01 -4.77 11.36
C CYS A 334 3.93 -3.99 12.31
N PHE A 335 5.14 -3.69 11.85
CA PHE A 335 6.23 -3.11 12.64
C PHE A 335 6.53 -1.68 12.24
N ASP A 336 7.10 -0.90 13.17
CA ASP A 336 7.39 0.52 12.96
C ASP A 336 8.45 0.79 11.88
N ASN A 337 9.25 -0.23 11.53
CA ASN A 337 10.19 -0.16 10.42
C ASN A 337 9.56 -0.52 9.05
N GLY A 338 8.23 -0.64 8.98
CA GLY A 338 7.50 -0.92 7.74
C GLY A 338 7.44 -2.39 7.34
N ILE A 339 8.12 -3.30 8.06
CA ILE A 339 7.99 -4.74 7.84
C ILE A 339 6.65 -5.23 8.40
N PHE A 340 6.03 -6.17 7.68
CA PHE A 340 4.94 -6.98 8.22
C PHE A 340 5.19 -8.46 7.99
N THR A 341 5.06 -9.26 9.05
CA THR A 341 5.40 -10.70 9.05
C THR A 341 4.70 -11.43 10.17
N GLY A 342 4.44 -12.73 10.01
CA GLY A 342 3.88 -13.56 11.07
C GLY A 342 4.89 -14.51 11.72
N LYS A 343 6.07 -14.69 11.12
CA LYS A 343 7.07 -15.67 11.55
C LYS A 343 8.48 -15.09 11.75
N GLY A 344 8.71 -13.84 11.34
CA GLY A 344 10.05 -13.23 11.40
C GLY A 344 11.06 -13.81 10.39
N THR A 345 10.60 -14.57 9.39
CA THR A 345 11.48 -15.23 8.39
C THR A 345 11.44 -14.57 7.01
N GLY A 346 10.66 -13.51 6.85
CA GLY A 346 10.44 -12.80 5.59
C GLY A 346 9.23 -11.88 5.68
N VAL A 347 8.94 -11.14 4.61
CA VAL A 347 7.89 -10.11 4.58
C VAL A 347 6.63 -10.62 3.87
N GLY A 348 5.46 -10.20 4.35
CA GLY A 348 4.19 -10.44 3.70
C GLY A 348 3.50 -11.76 4.06
N PHE A 349 2.32 -11.97 3.48
CA PHE A 349 1.44 -13.10 3.82
C PHE A 349 1.97 -14.49 3.43
N ARG A 350 3.07 -14.56 2.67
CA ARG A 350 3.81 -15.83 2.48
C ARG A 350 4.53 -16.27 3.75
N HIS A 351 4.89 -15.33 4.62
CA HIS A 351 5.55 -15.54 5.91
C HIS A 351 4.60 -15.33 7.10
N ALA A 352 3.30 -15.44 6.86
CA ALA A 352 2.28 -15.37 7.90
C ALA A 352 2.32 -16.59 8.84
N ALA A 353 1.93 -16.38 10.09
CA ALA A 353 1.46 -17.45 10.96
C ALA A 353 0.11 -17.95 10.45
N VAL A 354 -0.17 -19.24 10.59
CA VAL A 354 -1.37 -19.87 10.05
C VAL A 354 -2.17 -20.46 11.19
N VAL A 355 -3.44 -20.09 11.30
CA VAL A 355 -4.38 -20.65 12.27
C VAL A 355 -5.51 -21.33 11.51
N PRO A 356 -5.50 -22.67 11.42
CA PRO A 356 -6.56 -23.39 10.76
C PRO A 356 -7.85 -23.30 11.57
N TYR A 357 -8.99 -23.32 10.89
CA TYR A 357 -10.29 -23.39 11.52
C TYR A 357 -11.23 -24.29 10.73
N ALA A 358 -12.10 -25.00 11.46
CA ALA A 358 -13.12 -25.86 10.91
C ALA A 358 -14.50 -25.19 11.05
N HIS A 359 -15.34 -25.32 10.04
CA HIS A 359 -16.74 -24.92 10.07
C HIS A 359 -17.64 -26.16 9.98
N ALA A 360 -18.49 -26.35 10.98
CA ALA A 360 -19.47 -27.45 11.00
C ALA A 360 -20.75 -27.02 11.74
N GLY A 361 -21.91 -27.23 11.10
CA GLY A 361 -23.22 -26.94 11.71
C GLY A 361 -23.39 -25.48 12.13
N GLY A 362 -22.88 -24.53 11.33
CA GLY A 362 -22.98 -23.08 11.62
C GLY A 362 -22.06 -22.62 12.77
N ARG A 363 -21.13 -23.45 13.21
CA ARG A 363 -20.17 -23.13 14.26
C ARG A 363 -18.75 -23.26 13.73
N TYR A 364 -17.90 -22.37 14.18
CA TYR A 364 -16.47 -22.44 13.90
C TYR A 364 -15.73 -23.01 15.10
N ARG A 365 -14.66 -23.76 14.81
CA ARG A 365 -13.79 -24.37 15.81
C ARG A 365 -12.35 -24.27 15.34
N ILE A 366 -11.43 -24.04 16.26
CA ILE A 366 -10.01 -24.15 15.97
C ILE A 366 -9.60 -25.55 16.40
N PRO A 367 -9.02 -26.37 15.51
CA PRO A 367 -8.53 -27.69 15.87
C PRO A 367 -7.59 -27.57 17.08
N ALA A 368 -7.72 -28.47 18.06
CA ALA A 368 -6.79 -28.49 19.20
C ALA A 368 -5.36 -28.63 18.66
N LYS A 369 -4.41 -27.87 19.26
CA LYS A 369 -3.02 -27.71 18.84
C LYS A 369 -2.41 -29.00 18.24
N GLN A 370 -1.74 -28.83 17.09
CA GLN A 370 -0.59 -29.68 16.73
C GLN A 370 0.66 -29.13 17.38
#